data_AF-A0A705WR93-F1
#
_entry.id   AF-A0A705WR93-F1
#
_cell.length_a   1.000
_cell.length_b   1.000
_cell.length_c   1.000
_cell.angle_alpha   90.00
_cell.angle_beta   90.00
_cell.angle_gamma   90.00
#
_symmetry.space_group_name_H-M   'P 1'
#
loop_
_entity.id
_entity.type
_entity.pdbx_description
1 polymer ?
#
loop_
_entity_poly.entity_id
_entity_poly.type
_entity_poly.pdbx_seq_one_letter_code
_entity_poly.pdbx_strand_id
1 'polypeptide(L)' 'MIKKLDVVAAIIECDGKILLAQRPAHADQAGLWEFAGGKVEPGETQPQA' A
#
# COMPACT_ATOMS: atom_id res chain seq x y z
N MET A 1 0.09 -4.53 -24.81
CA MET A 1 0.90 -3.47 -24.19
C MET A 1 0.64 -3.51 -22.70
N ILE A 2 1.63 -3.75 -21.84
CA ILE A 2 1.43 -3.85 -20.38
C ILE A 2 1.34 -2.43 -19.82
N LYS A 3 0.26 -2.13 -19.10
CA LYS A 3 0.10 -0.84 -18.41
C LYS A 3 0.90 -0.88 -17.11
N LYS A 4 1.84 0.07 -16.96
CA LYS A 4 2.52 0.29 -15.68
C LYS A 4 1.56 1.00 -14.71
N LEU A 5 1.50 0.53 -13.48
CA LEU A 5 0.76 1.16 -12.39
C LEU A 5 1.76 1.43 -11.26
N ASP A 6 1.92 2.69 -10.90
CA ASP A 6 2.79 3.08 -9.79
C ASP A 6 2.00 2.99 -8.48
N VAL A 7 2.59 2.31 -7.50
CA VAL A 7 2.00 2.03 -6.17
C VAL A 7 3.10 2.24 -5.14
N VAL A 8 2.74 2.87 -4.02
CA VAL A 8 3.63 3.12 -2.88
C VAL A 8 3.18 2.32 -1.67
N ALA A 9 4.13 2.02 -0.79
CA ALA A 9 3.91 1.36 0.48
C ALA A 9 4.67 2.12 1.58
N ALA A 10 3.97 2.41 2.68
CA ALA A 10 4.49 3.09 3.85
C ALA A 10 5.00 2.06 4.87
N ILE A 11 6.24 2.26 5.32
CA ILE A 11 6.80 1.56 6.47
C ILE A 11 6.64 2.47 7.68
N ILE A 12 5.63 2.18 8.51
CA ILE A 12 5.35 2.94 9.73
C ILE A 12 5.85 2.11 10.91
N GLU A 13 6.91 2.59 11.55
CA GLU A 13 7.51 1.97 12.72
C GLU A 13 7.17 2.75 14.00
N CYS A 14 6.77 2.03 15.05
CA CYS A 14 6.57 2.58 16.39
C CYS A 14 6.91 1.49 17.42
N ASP A 15 7.71 1.83 18.44
CA ASP A 15 8.15 0.92 19.52
C ASP A 15 8.77 -0.39 19.01
N GLY A 16 9.57 -0.32 17.93
CA GLY A 16 10.21 -1.49 17.30
C GLY A 16 9.22 -2.43 16.59
N LYS A 17 7.98 -2.00 16.37
CA LYS A 17 6.95 -2.73 15.62
C LYS A 17 6.60 -2.00 14.34
N ILE A 18 6.24 -2.75 13.31
CA ILE A 18 5.80 -2.20 12.02
C ILE A 18 4.30 -2.36 11.87
N LEU A 19 3.62 -1.30 11.41
CA LEU A 19 2.20 -1.35 11.09
C LEU A 19 1.95 -2.21 9.84
N LEU A 20 1.09 -3.21 9.97
CA LEU A 20 0.54 -3.97 8.86
C LEU A 20 -0.98 -3.80 8.84
N ALA A 21 -1.54 -3.63 7.64
CA ALA A 21 -2.98 -3.63 7.42
C ALA A 21 -3.44 -5.04 7.03
N GLN A 22 -4.61 -5.44 7.50
CA GLN A 22 -5.23 -6.68 7.04
C GLN A 22 -6.07 -6.39 5.79
N ARG A 23 -5.86 -7.18 4.73
CA ARG A 23 -6.60 -7.03 3.48
C ARG A 23 -8.09 -7.31 3.69
N PRO A 24 -8.99 -6.47 3.14
CA PRO A 24 -10.42 -6.62 3.35
C PRO A 24 -10.95 -7.89 2.68
N ALA A 25 -12.09 -8.39 3.16
CA ALA A 25 -12.65 -9.68 2.74
C ALA A 25 -12.95 -9.78 1.23
N HIS A 26 -13.16 -8.64 0.55
CA HIS A 26 -13.47 -8.58 -0.87
C HIS A 26 -12.24 -8.33 -1.76
N ALA A 27 -11.05 -8.15 -1.18
CA ALA A 27 -9.83 -7.98 -1.95
C ALA A 27 -9.22 -9.34 -2.32
N ASP A 28 -8.42 -9.34 -3.40
CA ASP A 28 -7.53 -10.47 -3.68
C ASP A 28 -6.67 -10.78 -2.45
N GLN A 29 -6.40 -12.05 -2.16
CA GLN A 29 -5.64 -12.44 -0.96
C GLN A 29 -6.25 -11.90 0.36
N ALA A 30 -7.58 -11.96 0.47
CA ALA A 30 -8.32 -11.56 1.66
C ALA A 30 -7.74 -12.13 2.96
N GLY A 31 -7.70 -11.31 4.00
CA GLY A 31 -7.25 -11.70 5.33
C GLY A 31 -5.74 -11.80 5.52
N LEU A 32 -4.94 -11.73 4.44
CA LEU A 32 -3.48 -11.60 4.52
C LEU A 32 -3.07 -10.18 4.94
N TRP A 33 -1.81 -10.06 5.37
CA TRP A 33 -1.20 -8.79 5.76
C TRP A 33 -0.59 -8.06 4.57
N GLU A 34 -0.66 -6.73 4.60
CA GLU A 34 0.02 -5.84 3.66
C GLU A 34 0.58 -4.60 4.37
N PHE A 35 1.48 -3.90 3.70
CA PHE A 35 1.87 -2.55 4.12
C PHE A 35 0.78 -1.55 3.72
N ALA A 36 0.52 -0.57 4.59
CA ALA A 36 -0.35 0.54 4.24
C ALA A 36 0.24 1.30 3.03
N GLY A 37 -0.60 1.82 2.15
CA GLY A 37 -0.13 2.49 0.93
C GLY A 37 -1.26 2.70 -0.07
N GLY A 38 -0.89 3.00 -1.32
CA GLY A 38 -1.85 3.40 -2.32
C GLY A 38 -1.28 3.48 -3.74
N LYS A 39 -2.18 3.62 -4.71
CA LYS A 39 -1.82 3.95 -6.10
C LYS A 39 -1.39 5.41 -6.14
N VAL A 40 -0.40 5.72 -6.95
CA VAL A 40 -0.05 7.11 -7.25
C VAL A 40 -1.03 7.64 -8.29
N GLU A 41 -1.81 8.66 -7.94
CA GLU A 41 -2.78 9.27 -8.85
C GLU A 41 -2.10 10.28 -9.80
N PRO A 42 -2.73 10.60 -10.95
CA PRO A 42 -2.16 11.55 -11.90
C PRO A 42 -1.87 12.92 -11.26
N GLY A 43 -0.61 13.32 -11.27
CA GLY A 43 -0.15 14.60 -10.73
C GLY A 43 0.42 14.51 -9.31
N GLU A 44 0.34 13.35 -8.65
CA GLU A 44 0.98 13.13 -7.36
C GLU A 44 2.46 12.74 -7.52
N THR A 45 3.29 13.22 -6.61
CA THR A 45 4.60 12.62 -6.37
C THR A 45 4.47 11.40 -5.46
N GLN A 46 5.40 10.45 -5.55
CA GLN A 46 5.36 9.26 -4.69
C GLN A 46 5.28 9.56 -3.18
N PRO A 47 5.89 10.63 -2.63
CA PRO A 47 5.70 10.97 -1.22
C PRO A 47 4.35 11.62 -0.88
N GLN A 48 3.59 12.11 -1.86
CA GLN A 48 2.25 12.69 -1.65
C GLN A 48 1.15 11.63 -1.66
N ALA A 49 1.34 10.57 -2.46
CA ALA A 49 0.50 9.38 -2.48
C ALA A 49 0.74 8.49 -1.25
#